data_AF-A0A2D6DXK1-F1
#
_entry.id   AF-A0A2D6DXK1-F1
#
_cell.length_a   1.000
_cell.length_b   1.000
_cell.length_c   1.000
_cell.angle_alpha   90.00
_cell.angle_beta   90.00
_cell.angle_gamma   90.00
#
_symmetry.space_group_name_H-M   'P 1'
#
loop_
_entity.id
_entity.type
_entity.pdbx_description
1 polymer ?
#
loop_
_entity_poly.entity_id
_entity_poly.type
_entity_poly.pdbx_seq_one_letter_code
_entity_poly.pdbx_strand_id
1 'polypeptide(L)'
;MHDQDDRPFAPAYLSRSSRIARTPFQGKDEITEAWVYFTTAQGAWKNRKWNFIPCDVEEKELVSRKGLPGKTTAFLVYVFRDVCGFRSNHSASELVIMGN
;
A
#
# COMPACT_ATOMS: atom_id res chain seq x y z
N MET A 1 -26.77 13.50 -3.68
CA MET A 1 -26.83 12.14 -3.11
C MET A 1 -25.59 11.44 -3.63
N HIS A 2 -24.55 11.35 -2.79
CA HIS A 2 -23.28 10.59 -2.94
C HIS A 2 -22.63 10.48 -4.32
N ASP A 3 -21.84 11.49 -4.70
CA ASP A 3 -20.71 11.34 -5.64
C ASP A 3 -19.48 10.82 -4.87
N GLN A 4 -19.42 9.51 -4.61
CA GLN A 4 -18.25 8.85 -4.00
C GLN A 4 -17.47 7.94 -4.98
N ASP A 5 -17.83 7.89 -6.25
CA ASP A 5 -17.29 6.92 -7.22
C ASP A 5 -16.13 7.41 -8.10
N ASP A 6 -15.58 8.62 -7.85
CA ASP A 6 -14.44 9.15 -8.62
C ASP A 6 -13.08 9.04 -7.90
N ARG A 7 -12.98 8.24 -6.83
CA ARG A 7 -11.67 7.85 -6.29
C ARG A 7 -11.25 6.52 -6.91
N PRO A 8 -10.23 6.50 -7.80
CA PRO A 8 -9.78 5.25 -8.40
C PRO A 8 -9.25 4.25 -7.36
N PHE A 9 -8.96 4.71 -6.13
CA PHE A 9 -8.49 3.89 -5.02
C PHE A 9 -9.16 4.31 -3.70
N ALA A 10 -9.67 3.35 -2.94
CA ALA A 10 -10.01 3.58 -1.54
C ALA A 10 -8.72 3.74 -0.71
N PRO A 11 -8.69 4.58 0.33
CA PRO A 11 -7.46 4.87 1.05
C PRO A 11 -6.93 3.62 1.76
N ALA A 12 -5.62 3.40 1.67
CA ALA A 12 -4.97 2.38 2.47
C ALA A 12 -5.14 2.70 3.97
N TYR A 13 -5.42 1.67 4.76
CA TYR A 13 -5.65 1.81 6.20
C TYR A 13 -4.97 0.69 6.99
N LEU A 14 -4.81 0.91 8.29
CA LEU A 14 -4.25 -0.08 9.21
C LEU A 14 -5.34 -0.67 10.08
N SER A 15 -5.37 -2.00 10.17
CA SER A 15 -6.12 -2.67 11.23
C SER A 15 -5.58 -2.23 12.60
N ARG A 16 -6.48 -1.77 13.48
CA ARG A 16 -6.11 -1.16 14.77
C ARG A 16 -5.38 -2.12 15.71
N SER A 17 -5.69 -3.41 15.68
CA SER A 17 -5.12 -4.41 16.58
C SER A 17 -3.85 -5.06 16.04
N SER A 18 -3.80 -5.34 14.73
CA SER A 18 -2.71 -6.10 14.11
C SER A 18 -1.73 -5.25 13.32
N ARG A 19 -2.06 -3.97 13.08
CA ARG A 19 -1.30 -3.06 12.20
C ARG A 19 -1.08 -3.61 10.79
N ILE A 20 -1.93 -4.54 10.36
CA ILE A 20 -1.95 -5.05 9.00
C ILE A 20 -2.48 -3.93 8.10
N ALA A 21 -1.68 -3.57 7.11
CA ALA A 21 -2.04 -2.61 6.09
C ALA A 21 -2.96 -3.27 5.08
N ARG A 22 -4.03 -2.57 4.75
CA ARG A 22 -5.13 -3.02 3.90
C ARG A 22 -5.43 -1.94 2.88
N THR A 23 -5.49 -2.32 1.62
CA THR A 23 -5.78 -1.39 0.52
C THR A 23 -6.81 -2.03 -0.40
N PRO A 24 -8.05 -1.51 -0.44
CA PRO A 24 -9.02 -2.00 -1.40
C PRO A 24 -8.53 -1.72 -2.82
N PHE A 25 -8.78 -2.67 -3.72
CA PHE A 25 -8.23 -2.62 -5.05
C PHE A 25 -9.20 -3.25 -6.07
N GLN A 26 -9.16 -2.77 -7.31
CA GLN A 26 -9.94 -3.28 -8.43
C GLN A 26 -9.00 -3.78 -9.54
N GLY A 27 -9.29 -4.96 -10.12
CA GLY A 27 -8.51 -5.53 -11.24
C GLY A 27 -7.43 -6.53 -10.81
N LYS A 28 -7.79 -7.47 -9.92
CA LYS A 28 -6.88 -8.52 -9.40
C LYS A 28 -6.13 -9.24 -10.51
N ASP A 29 -6.79 -9.49 -11.63
CA ASP A 29 -6.29 -10.33 -12.72
C ASP A 29 -5.05 -9.76 -13.43
N GLU A 30 -4.72 -8.49 -13.19
CA GLU A 30 -3.54 -7.85 -13.76
C GLU A 30 -2.40 -7.66 -12.76
N ILE A 31 -2.61 -7.92 -11.46
CA ILE A 31 -1.56 -7.79 -10.45
C ILE A 31 -0.80 -9.10 -10.31
N THR A 32 0.52 -9.03 -10.49
CA THR A 32 1.42 -10.13 -10.21
C THR A 32 2.02 -10.07 -8.81
N GLU A 33 2.25 -8.85 -8.29
CA GLU A 33 2.79 -8.65 -6.94
C GLU A 33 2.28 -7.35 -6.31
N ALA A 34 2.20 -7.32 -4.97
CA ALA A 34 1.91 -6.10 -4.23
C ALA A 34 2.78 -6.01 -2.97
N TRP A 35 3.17 -4.80 -2.60
CA TRP A 35 4.12 -4.54 -1.52
C TRP A 35 3.76 -3.26 -0.77
N VAL A 36 3.84 -3.31 0.55
CA VAL A 36 3.81 -2.12 1.40
C VAL A 36 5.21 -1.57 1.55
N TYR A 37 5.38 -0.32 1.15
CA TYR A 37 6.59 0.46 1.33
C TYR A 37 6.39 1.26 2.61
N PHE A 38 7.26 1.08 3.60
CA PHE A 38 7.14 1.80 4.85
C PHE A 38 8.48 2.35 5.33
N THR A 39 8.43 3.40 6.13
CA THR A 39 9.62 3.97 6.77
C THR A 39 9.37 4.25 8.24
N THR A 40 10.44 4.15 9.03
CA THR A 40 10.45 4.56 10.44
C THR A 40 11.31 5.80 10.64
N ALA A 41 11.85 6.36 9.56
CA ALA A 41 12.68 7.56 9.62
C ALA A 41 11.81 8.78 9.89
N GLN A 42 12.30 9.65 10.77
CA GLN A 42 11.74 10.97 11.04
C GLN A 42 12.56 12.01 10.25
N GLY A 43 11.97 13.17 9.93
CA GLY A 43 12.68 14.26 9.23
C GLY A 43 12.49 14.29 7.71
N ALA A 44 13.38 14.99 6.99
CA ALA A 44 13.21 15.34 5.58
C ALA A 44 13.03 14.11 4.66
N TRP A 45 12.08 14.22 3.72
CA TRP A 45 11.60 13.12 2.88
C TRP A 45 12.64 12.48 1.96
N LYS A 46 13.59 13.27 1.45
CA LYS A 46 14.42 12.91 0.30
C LYS A 46 15.39 11.73 0.54
N ASN A 47 15.64 11.35 1.80
CA ASN A 47 16.62 10.30 2.17
C ASN A 47 16.06 9.25 3.14
N ARG A 48 14.73 9.09 3.23
CA ARG A 48 14.18 8.07 4.13
C ARG A 48 14.47 6.67 3.58
N LYS A 49 15.08 5.81 4.41
CA LYS A 49 15.19 4.39 4.11
C LYS A 49 13.79 3.78 4.11
N TRP A 50 13.40 3.22 2.96
CA TRP A 50 12.16 2.47 2.81
C TRP A 50 12.43 0.98 3.01
N ASN A 51 11.51 0.31 3.69
CA ASN A 51 11.48 -1.12 3.90
C ASN A 51 10.20 -1.67 3.28
N PHE A 52 10.17 -2.96 3.01
CA PHE A 52 9.11 -3.56 2.20
C PHE A 52 8.48 -4.75 2.91
N ILE A 53 7.15 -4.84 2.85
CA ILE A 53 6.38 -6.00 3.31
C ILE A 53 5.56 -6.51 2.12
N PRO A 54 5.68 -7.78 1.73
CA PRO A 54 4.84 -8.34 0.67
C PRO A 54 3.37 -8.35 1.11
N CYS A 55 2.48 -8.16 0.14
CA CYS A 55 1.04 -8.28 0.33
C CYS A 55 0.54 -9.58 -0.32
N ASP A 56 -0.51 -10.13 0.27
CA ASP A 56 -1.38 -11.06 -0.42
C ASP A 56 -2.37 -10.27 -1.28
N VAL A 57 -2.54 -10.74 -2.52
CA VAL A 57 -3.48 -10.17 -3.49
C VAL A 57 -4.78 -10.96 -3.40
N GLU A 58 -5.69 -10.49 -2.57
CA GLU A 58 -7.01 -11.09 -2.41
C GLU A 58 -7.97 -10.61 -3.51
N GLU A 59 -9.23 -11.04 -3.49
CA GLU A 59 -10.21 -10.74 -4.55
C GLU A 59 -10.42 -9.24 -4.80
N LYS A 60 -10.48 -8.43 -3.74
CA LYS A 60 -10.80 -6.99 -3.79
C LYS A 60 -9.90 -6.14 -2.90
N GLU A 61 -8.83 -6.73 -2.37
CA GLU A 61 -8.02 -6.11 -1.33
C GLU A 61 -6.57 -6.61 -1.39
N LEU A 62 -5.65 -5.70 -1.12
CA LEU A 62 -4.24 -5.99 -0.88
C LEU A 62 -4.01 -6.00 0.62
N VAL A 63 -3.52 -7.11 1.15
CA VAL A 63 -3.34 -7.30 2.59
C VAL A 63 -1.88 -7.56 2.89
N SER A 64 -1.24 -6.71 3.69
CA SER A 64 0.17 -6.92 4.07
C SER A 64 0.31 -8.21 4.87
N ARG A 65 1.29 -9.06 4.54
CA ARG A 65 1.53 -10.33 5.24
C ARG A 65 1.96 -10.16 6.71
N LYS A 66 2.42 -8.98 7.08
CA LYS A 66 2.87 -8.65 8.43
C LYS A 66 2.41 -7.26 8.82
N GLY A 67 2.15 -7.06 10.10
CA GLY A 67 1.83 -5.75 10.65
C GLY A 67 3.00 -4.78 10.48
N LEU A 68 2.69 -3.52 10.18
CA LEU A 68 3.69 -2.46 10.17
C LEU A 68 4.29 -2.28 11.56
N PRO A 69 5.61 -2.06 11.70
CA PRO A 69 6.24 -1.81 12.98
C PRO A 69 5.62 -0.63 13.74
N GLY A 70 5.58 -0.73 15.06
CA GLY A 70 5.08 0.30 16.00
C GLY A 70 5.50 1.74 15.65
N LYS A 71 6.76 1.90 15.26
CA LYS A 71 7.42 3.17 14.95
C LYS A 71 7.36 3.60 13.47
N THR A 72 6.49 2.99 12.67
CA THR A 72 6.31 3.41 11.27
C THR A 72 5.76 4.83 11.24
N THR A 73 6.42 5.71 10.48
CA THR A 73 6.08 7.14 10.36
C THR A 73 5.32 7.44 9.08
N ALA A 74 5.51 6.63 8.04
CA ALA A 74 4.71 6.69 6.82
C ALA A 74 4.74 5.35 6.08
N PHE A 75 3.69 5.08 5.31
CA PHE A 75 3.64 3.95 4.40
C PHE A 75 2.77 4.24 3.16
N LEU A 76 2.93 3.42 2.14
CA LEU A 76 2.11 3.41 0.93
C LEU A 76 2.20 2.03 0.27
N VAL A 77 1.29 1.70 -0.62
CA VAL A 77 1.23 0.39 -1.29
C VAL A 77 1.55 0.54 -2.77
N TYR A 78 2.45 -0.31 -3.27
CA TYR A 78 2.74 -0.45 -4.69
C TYR A 78 2.24 -1.80 -5.20
N VAL A 79 1.74 -1.79 -6.42
CA VAL A 79 1.41 -2.99 -7.18
C VAL A 79 2.31 -3.10 -8.39
N PHE A 80 2.59 -4.33 -8.79
CA PHE A 80 3.32 -4.68 -9.99
C PHE A 80 2.41 -5.48 -10.90
N ARG A 81 2.53 -5.20 -12.19
CA ARG A 81 1.81 -5.89 -13.26
C ARG A 81 2.81 -6.34 -14.31
N ASP A 82 2.53 -7.46 -14.94
CA ASP A 82 3.21 -7.85 -16.17
C ASP A 82 2.41 -7.29 -17.35
N VAL A 83 3.04 -6.42 -18.15
CA VAL A 83 2.45 -5.84 -19.35
C VAL A 83 3.34 -6.23 -20.52
N CYS A 84 2.89 -7.23 -21.28
CA CYS A 84 3.59 -7.74 -22.46
C CYS A 84 5.06 -8.15 -22.21
N GLY A 85 5.34 -8.79 -21.07
CA GLY A 85 6.68 -9.24 -20.69
C GLY A 85 7.53 -8.17 -20.00
N PHE A 86 6.97 -6.98 -19.74
CA PHE A 86 7.60 -5.92 -18.96
C PHE A 86 6.93 -5.77 -17.60
N ARG A 87 7.75 -5.72 -16.55
CA ARG A 87 7.27 -5.43 -15.20
C ARG A 87 7.05 -3.92 -15.05
N SER A 88 5.79 -3.53 -14.89
CA SER A 88 5.38 -2.16 -14.58
C SER A 88 4.97 -2.05 -13.11
N ASN A 89 5.26 -0.92 -12.46
CA ASN A 89 4.83 -0.64 -11.09
C ASN A 89 3.94 0.61 -11.04
N HIS A 90 2.92 0.56 -10.20
CA HIS A 90 2.02 1.68 -9.95
C HIS A 90 1.74 1.80 -8.46
N SER A 91 1.55 3.02 -7.99
CA SER A 91 1.13 3.26 -6.62
C SER A 91 -0.36 2.92 -6.48
N ALA A 92 -0.69 1.98 -5.61
CA ALA A 92 -2.07 1.56 -5.35
C ALA A 92 -2.72 2.31 -4.18
N SER A 93 -1.96 3.16 -3.50
CA SER A 93 -2.47 4.02 -2.44
C SER A 93 -1.74 5.35 -2.41
N GLU A 94 -2.44 6.36 -1.91
CA GLU A 94 -1.79 7.58 -1.43
C GLU A 94 -0.76 7.27 -0.33
N LEU A 95 0.14 8.22 -0.12
CA LEU A 95 1.07 8.20 1.01
C LEU A 95 0.31 8.43 2.32
N VAL A 96 0.32 7.43 3.20
CA VAL A 96 -0.27 7.53 4.52
C VAL A 96 0.81 7.96 5.52
N ILE A 97 0.63 9.17 6.08
CA ILE A 97 1.47 9.67 7.17
C ILE A 97 0.87 9.18 8.49
N MET A 98 1.67 8.48 9.28
CA MET A 98 1.29 8.06 10.62
C MET A 98 1.43 9.28 11.52
N GLY A 99 0.30 9.78 12.03
CA GLY A 99 0.30 10.80 13.08
C GLY A 99 1.08 10.29 14.29
N ASN A 100 1.99 11.12 14.79
CA ASN A 100 2.70 10.87 16.04
C ASN A 100 1.76 11.01 17.23
#